data_AF-A0A929EK07-F1
#
_entry.id   AF-A0A929EK07-F1
#
_cell.length_a   1.000
_cell.length_b   1.000
_cell.length_c   1.000
_cell.angle_alpha   90.00
_cell.angle_beta   90.00
_cell.angle_gamma   90.00
#
_symmetry.space_group_name_H-M   'P 1'
#
loop_
_entity.id
_entity.type
_entity.pdbx_description
1 polymer ?
#
loop_
_entity_poly.entity_id
_entity_poly.type
_entity_poly.pdbx_seq_one_letter_code
_entity_poly.pdbx_strand_id
1 'polypeptide(L)' 'MIKIDIRKKIAGFTLDVELEFGREFVALTGTNGSGKTTLLRLISGL' A
#
# COMPACT_ATOMS: atom_id res chain seq x y z
N MET A 1 10.91 12.22 -0.47
CA MET A 1 9.46 12.38 -0.24
C MET A 1 8.79 11.55 -1.29
N ILE A 2 8.15 10.46 -0.86
CA ILE A 2 7.40 9.55 -1.72
C ILE A 2 5.93 9.80 -1.44
N LYS A 3 5.16 9.99 -2.51
CA LYS A 3 3.71 10.11 -2.46
C LYS A 3 3.10 8.95 -3.23
N ILE A 4 2.13 8.30 -2.62
CA ILE A 4 1.39 7.16 -3.17
C ILE A 4 -0.08 7.53 -3.10
N ASP A 5 -0.73 7.52 -4.26
CA ASP A 5 -2.17 7.62 -4.40
C ASP A 5 -2.60 6.47 -5.31
N ILE A 6 -3.18 5.44 -4.70
CA ILE A 6 -3.57 4.21 -5.38
C ILE A 6 -4.99 3.85 -4.97
N ARG A 7 -5.86 3.78 -5.97
CA ARG A 7 -7.13 3.08 -5.88
C ARG A 7 -7.16 1.93 -6.88
N LYS A 8 -7.18 0.69 -6.39
CA LYS A 8 -7.20 -0.50 -7.24
C LYS A 8 -8.17 -1.55 -6.72
N LYS A 9 -9.06 -2.02 -7.60
CA LYS A 9 -9.94 -3.15 -7.32
C LYS A 9 -9.18 -4.45 -7.55
N ILE A 10 -9.14 -5.31 -6.54
CA ILE A 10 -8.39 -6.58 -6.55
C ILE A 10 -9.32 -7.67 -6.05
N ALA A 11 -9.78 -8.52 -6.97
CA ALA A 11 -10.74 -9.58 -6.69
C ALA A 11 -11.93 -9.08 -5.85
N GLY A 12 -12.02 -9.49 -4.59
CA GLY A 12 -13.12 -9.21 -3.66
C GLY A 12 -12.98 -7.94 -2.81
N PHE A 13 -11.95 -7.11 -3.00
CA PHE A 13 -11.79 -5.87 -2.25
C PHE A 13 -11.23 -4.73 -3.11
N THR A 14 -11.35 -3.51 -2.59
CA THR A 14 -10.70 -2.33 -3.15
C THR A 14 -9.58 -1.92 -2.22
N LEU A 15 -8.36 -1.85 -2.76
CA LEU A 15 -7.24 -1.20 -2.10
C LEU A 15 -7.32 0.29 -2.42
N ASP A 16 -7.58 1.11 -1.40
CA ASP A 16 -7.67 2.57 -1.51
C ASP A 16 -6.69 3.17 -0.50
N VAL A 17 -5.59 3.72 -1.01
CA VAL A 17 -4.42 4.10 -0.21
C VAL A 17 -3.90 5.45 -0.67
N GLU A 18 -3.90 6.40 0.26
CA GLU A 18 -3.22 7.68 0.13
C GLU A 18 -2.15 7.76 1.24
N LEU A 19 -0.88 7.85 0.84
CA LEU A 19 0.26 7.89 1.76
C LEU A 19 1.30 8.89 1.28
N GLU A 20 1.86 9.63 2.22
CA GLU A 20 3.00 10.51 2.01
C GLU A 20 4.03 10.27 3.12
N PHE A 21 5.28 10.02 2.74
CA PHE A 21 6.37 9.80 3.68
C PHE A 21 7.71 10.32 3.16
N GLY A 22 8.60 10.63 4.10
CA GLY A 22 9.88 11.29 3.90
C GLY A 22 11.04 10.31 3.70
N ARG A 23 12.07 10.45 4.53
CA ARG A 23 13.30 9.63 4.53
C ARG A 23 13.46 8.93 5.86
N GLU A 24 12.37 8.35 6.34
CA GLU A 24 12.31 7.61 7.59
C GLU A 24 11.99 6.13 7.34
N PHE A 25 12.20 5.32 8.37
CA PHE A 25 11.75 3.94 8.36
C PHE A 25 10.26 3.88 8.67
N VAL A 26 9.46 3.36 7.73
CA VAL A 26 8.01 3.24 7.87
C VAL A 26 7.62 1.77 7.93
N ALA A 27 6.84 1.40 8.94
CA ALA A 27 6.30 0.05 9.09
C ALA A 27 4.81 0.02 8.69
N LEU A 28 4.45 -0.91 7.81
CA LEU A 28 3.05 -1.16 7.43
C LEU A 28 2.48 -2.31 8.26
N THR A 29 1.52 -2.03 9.13
CA THR A 29 0.91 -2.99 10.06
C THR A 29 -0.57 -3.25 9.73
N GLY A 30 -1.16 -4.30 10.31
CA GLY A 30 -2.57 -4.66 10.11
C GLY A 30 -2.82 -6.17 10.13
N THR A 31 -4.07 -6.60 10.12
CA THR A 31 -4.49 -8.01 10.17
C THR A 31 -4.16 -8.79 8.89
N ASN A 32 -4.15 -10.13 8.97
CA ASN A 32 -3.98 -10.96 7.78
C ASN A 32 -5.09 -10.69 6.76
N GLY A 33 -4.74 -10.56 5.48
CA GLY A 33 -5.67 -10.22 4.41
C GLY A 33 -5.94 -8.72 4.20
N SER A 34 -5.38 -7.82 5.02
CA SER A 34 -5.61 -6.37 4.91
C SER A 34 -4.95 -5.68 3.69
N GLY A 35 -4.35 -6.43 2.76
CA GLY A 35 -3.73 -5.87 1.55
C GLY A 35 -2.28 -5.40 1.66
N LYS A 36 -1.58 -5.66 2.78
CA LYS A 36 -0.18 -5.19 2.99
C LYS A 36 0.79 -5.67 1.91
N THR A 37 0.88 -6.98 1.70
CA THR A 37 1.75 -7.56 0.67
C THR A 37 1.37 -7.07 -0.72
N THR A 38 0.08 -6.85 -0.97
CA THR A 38 -0.43 -6.30 -2.22
C THR A 38 0.04 -4.86 -2.43
N LEU A 39 -0.06 -4.00 -1.40
CA LEU A 39 0.45 -2.63 -1.46
C LEU A 39 1.97 -2.61 -1.70
N LEU A 40 2.75 -3.41 -0.97
CA LEU A 40 4.20 -3.48 -1.15
C LEU A 40 4.60 -3.95 -2.56
N ARG A 41 3.88 -4.92 -3.13
CA ARG A 41 4.08 -5.36 -4.52
C ARG A 41 3.84 -4.22 -5.51
N LEU A 42 2.72 -3.50 -5.37
CA LEU A 42 2.40 -2.36 -6.22
C LEU A 42 3.48 -1.26 -6.14
N ILE A 43 3.96 -0.95 -4.94
CA ILE A 43 5.05 0.02 -4.74
C ILE A 43 6.34 -0.45 -5.41
N SER A 44 6.64 -1.75 -5.37
CA SER A 44 7.81 -2.33 -6.05
C SER A 44 7.62 -2.54 -7.56
N GLY A 45 6.46 -2.22 -8.13
CA GLY A 45 6.16 -2.43 -9.55
C GLY A 45 5.86 -3.88 -9.94
N LEU A 46 5.35 -4.69 -9.00
CA LEU A 46 4.94 -6.10 -9.17
C LEU A 46 3.42 -6.27 -9.26
#